data_AF-A0A9N9I2S8-F1
#
_entry.id   AF-A0A9N9I2S8-F1
#
_cell.length_a   1.000
_cell.length_b   1.000
_cell.length_c   1.000
_cell.angle_alpha   90.00
_cell.angle_beta   90.00
_cell.angle_gamma   90.00
#
_symmetry.space_group_name_H-M   'P 1'
#
loop_
_entity.id
_entity.type
_entity.pdbx_description
1 polymer ?
#
loop_
_entity_poly.entity_id
_entity_poly.type
_entity_poly.pdbx_seq_one_letter_code
_entity_poly.pdbx_strand_id
1 'polypeptide(L)'
;MVNIQALEPKLIGEIIKYVECPLNLIKTCKIIHKVSSIPWVRAEWAIIKFGRAHVLFHAVRLGPNFINVEVVDKILENGGVLSRYFIQRLVMHFGRYDKKLIELKIEHNIGQIDADRIRNFQQKIKSPWA
;
A
#
# COMPACT_ATOMS: atom_id res chain seq x y z
N MET A 1 11.25 -33.52 -12.55
CA MET A 1 11.43 -32.08 -12.24
C MET A 1 10.55 -31.27 -13.19
N VAL A 2 9.66 -30.42 -12.68
CA VAL A 2 8.85 -29.54 -13.54
C VAL A 2 9.73 -28.39 -14.03
N ASN A 3 9.83 -28.22 -15.36
CA ASN A 3 10.53 -27.07 -15.94
C ASN A 3 9.61 -25.85 -15.94
N ILE A 4 9.82 -24.94 -14.99
CA ILE A 4 9.03 -23.70 -14.83
C ILE A 4 9.07 -22.82 -16.10
N GLN A 5 10.15 -22.89 -16.89
CA GLN A 5 10.30 -22.09 -18.11
C GLN A 5 9.36 -22.52 -19.24
N ALA A 6 8.82 -23.74 -19.17
CA ALA A 6 7.88 -24.28 -20.16
C ALA A 6 6.42 -24.03 -19.79
N LEU A 7 6.14 -23.44 -18.62
CA LEU A 7 4.78 -23.19 -18.14
C LEU A 7 4.21 -21.91 -18.76
N GLU A 8 2.91 -21.92 -19.02
CA GLU A 8 2.18 -20.73 -19.46
C GLU A 8 2.28 -19.61 -18.38
N PRO A 9 2.51 -18.34 -18.76
CA PRO A 9 2.61 -17.22 -17.82
C PRO A 9 1.44 -17.11 -16.84
N LYS A 10 0.23 -17.46 -17.28
CA LYS A 10 -0.97 -17.48 -16.43
C LYS A 10 -0.84 -18.48 -15.27
N LEU A 11 -0.38 -19.70 -15.56
CA LEU A 11 -0.17 -20.73 -14.55
C LEU A 11 0.95 -20.36 -13.58
N ILE A 12 2.00 -19.68 -14.06
CA ILE A 12 3.05 -19.15 -13.19
C ILE A 12 2.47 -18.12 -12.21
N GLY A 13 1.55 -17.25 -12.65
CA GLY A 13 0.85 -16.30 -11.79
C GLY A 13 0.02 -16.99 -10.70
N GLU A 14 -0.71 -18.05 -11.08
CA GLU A 14 -1.46 -18.91 -10.17
C GLU A 14 -0.59 -19.60 -9.12
N ILE A 15 0.67 -19.89 -9.44
CA ILE A 15 1.63 -20.44 -8.48
C ILE A 15 2.15 -19.33 -7.55
N ILE A 16 2.57 -18.19 -8.11
CA ILE A 16 3.20 -17.07 -7.37
C ILE A 16 2.30 -16.60 -6.21
N LYS A 17 0.99 -16.55 -6.41
CA LYS A 17 0.07 -16.03 -5.39
C LYS A 17 0.04 -16.84 -4.08
N TYR A 18 0.45 -18.11 -4.12
CA TYR A 18 0.57 -18.97 -2.94
C TYR A 18 2.00 -19.08 -2.40
N VAL A 19 2.97 -18.45 -3.05
CA VAL A 19 4.34 -18.40 -2.56
C VAL A 19 4.44 -17.42 -1.40
N GLU A 20 4.96 -17.89 -0.26
CA GLU A 20 5.03 -17.08 0.95
C GLU A 20 5.89 -15.81 0.79
N CYS A 21 7.06 -15.93 0.15
CA CYS A 21 7.98 -14.84 -0.14
C CYS A 21 8.56 -14.98 -1.56
N PRO A 22 7.91 -14.40 -2.59
CA PRO A 22 8.32 -14.60 -3.98
C PRO A 22 9.60 -13.84 -4.36
N LEU A 23 10.10 -12.94 -3.51
CA LEU A 23 11.22 -12.05 -3.84
C LEU A 23 12.49 -12.80 -4.27
N ASN A 24 12.82 -13.91 -3.61
CA ASN A 24 14.00 -14.70 -3.97
C ASN A 24 13.83 -15.37 -5.35
N LEU A 25 12.64 -15.90 -5.64
CA LEU A 25 12.31 -16.51 -6.93
C LEU A 25 12.29 -15.48 -8.07
N ILE A 26 11.79 -14.28 -7.78
CA ILE A 26 11.78 -13.15 -8.71
C ILE A 26 13.22 -12.75 -9.09
N LYS A 27 14.14 -12.74 -8.13
CA LYS A 27 15.54 -12.38 -8.36
C LYS A 27 16.32 -13.42 -9.17
N THR A 28 15.96 -14.70 -9.08
CA THR A 28 16.69 -15.79 -9.75
C THR A 28 16.13 -16.15 -11.13
N CYS A 29 14.86 -15.83 -11.42
CA CYS A 29 14.21 -16.24 -12.66
C CYS A 29 13.56 -15.05 -13.40
N LYS A 30 14.05 -14.75 -14.61
CA LYS A 30 13.53 -13.67 -15.47
C LYS A 30 12.05 -13.84 -15.83
N ILE A 31 11.60 -15.09 -16.04
CA ILE A 31 10.19 -15.38 -16.36
C ILE A 31 9.30 -15.08 -15.16
N ILE A 32 9.68 -15.55 -13.96
CA ILE A 32 8.97 -15.23 -12.72
C ILE A 32 8.98 -13.73 -12.47
N HIS A 33 10.11 -13.04 -12.70
CA HIS A 33 10.18 -11.59 -12.60
C HIS A 33 9.14 -10.91 -13.50
N LYS A 34 9.08 -11.31 -14.79
CA LYS A 34 8.10 -10.77 -15.75
C LYS A 34 6.67 -11.01 -15.29
N VAL A 35 6.33 -12.23 -14.87
CA VAL A 35 4.97 -12.58 -14.42
C VAL A 35 4.61 -11.88 -13.11
N SER A 36 5.52 -11.84 -12.13
CA SER A 36 5.33 -11.15 -10.86
C SER A 36 5.20 -9.63 -10.99
N SER A 37 5.58 -9.07 -12.14
CA SER A 37 5.40 -7.65 -12.44
C SER A 37 4.01 -7.33 -12.98
N ILE A 38 3.21 -8.35 -13.32
CA ILE A 38 1.84 -8.15 -13.81
C ILE A 38 0.94 -7.70 -12.64
N PRO A 39 0.14 -6.63 -12.79
CA PRO A 39 -0.65 -6.07 -11.69
C PRO A 39 -1.58 -7.04 -10.98
N TRP A 40 -2.30 -7.89 -11.72
CA TRP A 40 -3.24 -8.85 -11.13
C TRP A 40 -2.53 -9.89 -10.25
N VAL A 41 -1.33 -10.34 -10.64
CA VAL A 41 -0.53 -11.30 -9.86
C VAL A 41 -0.10 -10.68 -8.52
N ARG A 42 0.36 -9.43 -8.55
CA ARG A 42 0.74 -8.70 -7.32
C ARG A 42 -0.46 -8.47 -6.41
N ALA A 43 -1.59 -8.08 -6.98
CA ALA A 43 -2.82 -7.82 -6.24
C ALA A 43 -3.31 -9.10 -5.55
N GLU A 44 -3.42 -10.21 -6.28
CA GLU A 44 -3.85 -11.49 -5.71
C GLU A 44 -2.91 -11.99 -4.61
N TRP A 45 -1.59 -11.98 -4.87
CA TRP A 45 -0.60 -12.36 -3.86
C TRP A 45 -0.74 -11.51 -2.58
N ALA A 46 -0.87 -10.19 -2.72
CA ALA A 46 -0.99 -9.30 -1.57
C ALA A 46 -2.31 -9.49 -0.80
N ILE A 47 -3.43 -9.72 -1.50
CA ILE A 47 -4.71 -10.01 -0.87
C ILE A 47 -4.65 -11.33 -0.10
N ILE A 48 -4.06 -12.39 -0.68
CA ILE A 48 -3.90 -13.68 -0.01
C ILE A 48 -2.98 -13.54 1.22
N LYS A 49 -1.87 -12.81 1.10
CA LYS A 49 -0.88 -12.68 2.18
C LYS A 49 -1.36 -11.81 3.35
N PHE A 50 -2.09 -10.72 3.08
CA PHE A 50 -2.41 -9.70 4.09
C PHE A 50 -3.90 -9.58 4.41
N GLY A 51 -4.77 -10.20 3.61
CA GLY A 51 -6.21 -10.06 3.69
C GLY A 51 -6.72 -8.76 3.09
N ARG A 52 -7.97 -8.81 2.61
CA ARG A 52 -8.65 -7.71 1.90
C ARG A 52 -8.71 -6.39 2.69
N ALA A 53 -8.85 -6.46 4.02
CA ALA A 53 -8.99 -5.28 4.86
C ALA A 53 -7.68 -4.47 5.00
N HIS A 54 -6.53 -5.15 4.96
CA HIS A 54 -5.23 -4.54 5.29
C HIS A 54 -4.27 -4.45 4.09
N VAL A 55 -4.62 -5.09 2.97
CA VAL A 55 -3.76 -5.19 1.79
C VAL A 55 -3.19 -3.85 1.33
N LEU A 56 -3.98 -2.77 1.33
CA LEU A 56 -3.52 -1.44 0.89
C LEU A 56 -2.48 -0.83 1.83
N PHE A 57 -2.62 -1.02 3.14
CA PHE A 57 -1.61 -0.59 4.12
C PHE A 57 -0.27 -1.30 3.89
N HIS A 58 -0.34 -2.61 3.66
CA HIS A 58 0.86 -3.41 3.41
C HIS A 58 1.47 -3.12 2.04
N ALA A 59 0.67 -2.90 1.00
CA ALA A 59 1.14 -2.54 -0.33
C ALA A 59 1.94 -1.22 -0.31
N VAL A 60 1.44 -0.19 0.41
CA VAL A 60 2.18 1.06 0.62
C VAL A 60 3.48 0.81 1.38
N ARG A 61 3.45 -0.03 2.43
CA ARG A 61 4.63 -0.40 3.22
C ARG A 61 5.70 -1.14 2.40
N LEU A 62 5.31 -1.93 1.41
CA LEU A 62 6.23 -2.62 0.49
C LEU A 62 6.95 -1.66 -0.47
N GLY A 63 6.48 -0.41 -0.57
CA GLY A 63 7.17 0.67 -1.25
C GLY A 63 6.87 0.78 -2.75
N PRO A 64 7.44 1.80 -3.43
CA PRO A 64 7.07 2.20 -4.79
C PRO A 64 7.40 1.16 -5.86
N ASN A 65 8.33 0.23 -5.59
CA ASN A 65 8.62 -0.87 -6.50
C ASN A 65 7.49 -1.91 -6.55
N PHE A 66 6.68 -1.98 -5.49
CA PHE A 66 5.56 -2.91 -5.38
C PHE A 66 4.25 -2.28 -5.86
N ILE A 67 3.87 -1.14 -5.28
CA ILE A 67 2.56 -0.49 -5.47
C ILE A 67 2.59 0.57 -6.58
N ASN A 68 1.64 0.50 -7.50
CA ASN A 68 1.34 1.52 -8.49
C ASN A 68 -0.18 1.60 -8.70
N VAL A 69 -0.65 2.50 -9.57
CA VAL A 69 -2.09 2.70 -9.82
C VAL A 69 -2.76 1.42 -10.30
N GLU A 70 -2.16 0.71 -11.25
CA GLU A 70 -2.70 -0.54 -11.80
C GLU A 70 -2.84 -1.64 -10.75
N VAL A 71 -1.88 -1.76 -9.82
CA VAL A 71 -1.93 -2.72 -8.70
C VAL A 71 -3.03 -2.33 -7.72
N VAL A 72 -3.21 -1.04 -7.44
CA VAL A 72 -4.31 -0.55 -6.58
C VAL A 72 -5.66 -0.86 -7.22
N ASP A 73 -5.82 -0.59 -8.51
CA ASP A 73 -7.05 -0.91 -9.24
C ASP A 73 -7.38 -2.40 -9.14
N LYS A 74 -6.40 -3.28 -9.38
CA LYS A 74 -6.58 -4.73 -9.23
C LYS A 74 -6.82 -5.19 -7.79
N ILE A 75 -6.31 -4.48 -6.79
CA ILE A 75 -6.64 -4.76 -5.39
C ILE A 75 -8.11 -4.43 -5.13
N LEU A 76 -8.59 -3.28 -5.60
CA LEU A 76 -9.97 -2.83 -5.39
C LEU A 76 -10.98 -3.70 -6.15
N GLU A 77 -10.69 -4.03 -7.41
CA GLU A 77 -11.49 -4.98 -8.21
C GLU A 77 -11.65 -6.33 -7.50
N ASN A 78 -10.61 -6.80 -6.79
CA ASN A 78 -10.59 -8.07 -6.07
C ASN A 78 -11.06 -7.97 -4.60
N GLY A 79 -11.77 -6.89 -4.26
CA GLY A 79 -12.42 -6.70 -2.96
C GLY A 79 -11.51 -6.18 -1.84
N GLY A 80 -10.34 -5.63 -2.18
CA GLY A 80 -9.52 -4.86 -1.24
C GLY A 80 -10.28 -3.65 -0.71
N VAL A 81 -10.16 -3.38 0.59
CA VAL A 81 -10.99 -2.37 1.27
C VAL A 81 -10.27 -1.03 1.33
N LEU A 82 -10.81 -0.04 0.63
CA LEU A 82 -10.40 1.36 0.77
C LEU A 82 -11.06 1.99 2.00
N SER A 83 -10.51 1.73 3.19
CA SER A 83 -11.09 2.25 4.43
C SER A 83 -10.91 3.76 4.57
N ARG A 84 -11.86 4.42 5.24
CA ARG A 84 -11.72 5.83 5.66
C ARG A 84 -10.40 6.07 6.40
N TYR A 85 -10.03 5.14 7.28
CA TYR A 85 -8.80 5.23 8.05
C TYR A 85 -7.56 5.17 7.15
N PHE A 86 -7.55 4.32 6.12
CA PHE A 86 -6.46 4.28 5.15
C PHE A 86 -6.29 5.62 4.42
N ILE A 87 -7.39 6.21 3.94
CA ILE A 87 -7.38 7.54 3.31
C ILE A 87 -6.86 8.61 4.27
N GLN A 88 -7.31 8.61 5.53
CA GLN A 88 -6.79 9.53 6.54
C GLN A 88 -5.28 9.40 6.70
N ARG A 89 -4.75 8.16 6.76
CA ARG A 89 -3.31 7.92 6.85
C ARG A 89 -2.57 8.42 5.61
N LEU A 90 -3.11 8.23 4.41
CA LEU A 90 -2.52 8.77 3.19
C LEU A 90 -2.48 10.31 3.22
N VAL A 91 -3.57 10.96 3.58
CA VAL A 91 -3.63 12.43 3.68
C VAL A 91 -2.68 12.95 4.76
N MET A 92 -2.56 12.27 5.90
CA MET A 92 -1.64 12.68 6.96
C MET A 92 -0.17 12.61 6.55
N HIS A 93 0.20 11.63 5.71
CA HIS A 93 1.59 11.37 5.32
C HIS A 93 1.98 12.05 4.00
N PHE A 94 1.05 12.14 3.04
CA PHE A 94 1.32 12.63 1.69
C PHE A 94 0.49 13.87 1.31
N GLY A 95 -0.56 14.18 2.07
CA GLY A 95 -1.40 15.33 1.83
C GLY A 95 -0.68 16.64 2.18
N ARG A 96 -0.95 17.67 1.40
CA ARG A 96 -0.59 19.04 1.78
C ARG A 96 -1.63 19.54 2.77
N TYR A 97 -1.18 20.00 3.93
CA TYR A 97 -2.05 20.62 4.91
C TYR A 97 -2.52 21.98 4.38
N ASP A 98 -3.83 22.17 4.30
CA ASP A 98 -4.42 23.49 4.10
C ASP A 98 -4.39 24.25 5.43
N LYS A 99 -3.60 25.34 5.47
CA LYS A 99 -3.45 26.19 6.66
C LYS A 99 -4.79 26.75 7.14
N LYS A 100 -5.67 27.14 6.21
CA LYS A 100 -6.98 27.72 6.54
C LYS A 100 -7.89 26.68 7.20
N LEU A 101 -7.79 25.43 6.76
CA LEU A 101 -8.55 24.32 7.34
C LEU A 101 -8.03 23.95 8.73
N ILE A 102 -6.72 24.10 8.99
CA ILE A 102 -6.14 23.95 10.33
C ILE A 102 -6.63 25.08 11.25
N GLU A 103 -6.59 26.33 10.80
CA GLU A 103 -7.06 27.49 11.55
C GLU A 103 -8.54 27.35 11.93
N LEU A 104 -9.39 27.01 10.96
CA LEU A 104 -10.81 26.74 11.21
C LEU A 104 -11.02 25.58 12.19
N LYS A 105 -10.22 24.52 12.11
CA LYS A 105 -10.29 23.39 13.04
C LYS A 105 -9.93 23.80 14.47
N ILE A 106 -8.95 24.70 14.64
CA ILE A 106 -8.54 25.25 15.95
C ILE A 106 -9.66 26.14 16.50
N GLU A 107 -10.17 27.04 15.67
CA GLU A 107 -11.20 28.02 16.05
C GLU A 107 -12.52 27.35 16.46
N HIS A 108 -12.91 26.25 15.80
CA HIS A 108 -14.23 25.63 15.99
C HIS A 108 -14.22 24.37 16.88
N ASN A 109 -13.06 23.81 17.28
CA ASN A 109 -12.97 22.64 18.20
C ASN A 109 -12.48 23.00 19.60
N ILE A 110 -13.09 24.02 20.22
CA ILE A 110 -12.72 24.53 21.56
C ILE A 110 -12.96 23.50 22.70
N GLY A 111 -13.54 22.33 22.44
CA GLY A 111 -13.97 21.40 23.49
C GLY A 111 -13.05 20.24 23.89
N GLN A 112 -12.11 19.77 23.05
CA GLN A 112 -11.48 18.45 23.30
C GLN A 112 -10.04 18.24 22.81
N ILE A 113 -9.36 19.25 22.27
CA ILE A 113 -8.00 19.04 21.76
C ILE A 113 -7.00 19.56 22.79
N ASP A 114 -6.39 18.64 23.53
CA ASP A 114 -5.22 18.87 24.38
C ASP A 114 -4.21 19.76 23.64
N ALA A 115 -3.88 20.91 24.24
CA ALA A 115 -2.93 21.87 23.68
C ALA A 115 -1.57 21.22 23.35
N ASP A 116 -1.22 20.12 24.03
CA ASP A 116 -0.03 19.33 23.79
C ASP A 116 -0.11 18.49 22.51
N ARG A 117 -1.30 18.05 22.12
CA ARG A 117 -1.54 17.36 20.84
C ARG A 117 -1.35 18.32 19.67
N ILE A 118 -1.75 19.58 19.84
CA ILE A 118 -1.57 20.66 18.86
C ILE A 118 -0.08 21.02 18.73
N ARG A 119 0.63 21.21 19.85
CA ARG A 119 2.08 21.46 19.87
C ARG A 119 2.88 20.32 19.22
N ASN A 120 2.56 19.07 19.53
CA ASN A 120 3.19 17.90 18.92
C ASN A 120 2.91 17.81 17.41
N PHE A 121 1.72 18.23 16.95
CA PHE A 121 1.39 18.29 15.53
C PHE A 121 2.21 19.37 14.81
N GLN A 122 2.31 20.56 15.38
CA GLN A 122 3.12 21.65 14.83
C GLN A 122 4.61 21.30 14.80
N GLN A 123 5.12 20.58 15.80
CA GLN A 123 6.50 20.07 15.82
C GLN A 123 6.73 18.99 14.76
N LYS A 124 5.78 18.09 14.50
CA LYS A 124 5.86 17.12 13.39
C LYS A 124 5.88 17.79 12.02
N ILE A 125 5.17 18.91 11.84
CA ILE A 125 5.20 19.70 10.60
C ILE A 125 6.57 20.37 10.40
N LYS A 126 7.28 20.70 11.49
CA LYS A 126 8.64 21.26 11.46
C LYS A 126 9.76 20.21 11.42
N SER A 127 9.41 18.92 11.55
CA SER A 127 10.37 17.82 11.58
C SER A 127 10.85 17.54 10.15
N PRO A 128 12.16 17.66 9.85
CA PRO A 128 12.74 17.46 8.53
C PRO A 128 12.97 15.97 8.27
N TRP A 129 11.92 15.16 8.39
CA TRP A 129 11.98 13.74 8.07
C TRP A 129 10.87 13.50 7.03
N ALA A 130 11.10 13.47 5.71
CA ALA A 130 12.31 13.11 4.93
C ALA A 130 13.65 13.77 5.28
#